data_AF-A0A9R0NSP4-F1
#
_entry.id   AF-A0A9R0NSP4-F1
#
_cell.length_a   1.000
_cell.length_b   1.000
_cell.length_c   1.000
_cell.angle_alpha   90.00
_cell.angle_beta   90.00
_cell.angle_gamma   90.00
#
_symmetry.space_group_name_H-M   'P 1'
#
loop_
_entity.id
_entity.type
_entity.pdbx_description
1 polymer ?
#
loop_
_entity_poly.entity_id
_entity_poly.type
_entity_poly.pdbx_seq_one_letter_code
_entity_poly.pdbx_strand_id
1 'polypeptide(L)'
;MFRRAAAFTFAALALGAAVTTPAATAAAACTWTAHRIVAPDGYFDADVDIRGTDSHGNYSGDVSDRSVDMGKVVLWTDGKPRIPDALAPFVYPHVADENAAGTVLLDGGLPSTTRGVYLFSGGHRGPGTLTRLPDPPGYRLESAVALNDRGDVLTSATDLRDGHRVSVLWSVLAAGPRIIDIRDRFGMDLDDDGTVLLGAPDNQLGGLWRAGVVIPLTGEDRPVLIRQIRNGVVVGTAIGSWPASRALAWHGPADPRPLEQGGTAEATNKHGLIAGSLTNLVGPAAVWQDTKLLGRLPFPDGGDADVFVIGDDGVIFGNTSNAPAALRWTCD
;
A
#
# COMPACT_ATOMS: atom_id res chain seq x y z
N MET A 1 -66.11 19.27 -20.60
CA MET A 1 -65.61 20.01 -19.42
C MET A 1 -64.10 19.79 -19.33
N PHE A 2 -63.32 20.82 -19.65
CA PHE A 2 -61.86 20.79 -19.66
C PHE A 2 -61.32 20.98 -18.24
N ARG A 3 -60.47 20.08 -17.74
CA ARG A 3 -59.67 20.31 -16.53
C ARG A 3 -58.21 20.54 -16.93
N ARG A 4 -57.74 21.74 -16.56
CA ARG A 4 -56.44 22.33 -16.89
C ARG A 4 -55.31 21.64 -16.13
N ALA A 5 -54.25 21.30 -16.84
CA ALA A 5 -52.96 20.93 -16.27
C ALA A 5 -52.25 22.19 -15.75
N ALA A 6 -51.76 22.15 -14.52
CA ALA A 6 -50.87 23.17 -13.95
C ALA A 6 -49.44 22.62 -13.97
N ALA A 7 -48.60 23.21 -14.82
CA ALA A 7 -47.17 22.95 -14.86
C ALA A 7 -46.48 23.77 -13.76
N PHE A 8 -45.83 23.10 -12.81
CA PHE A 8 -44.95 23.74 -11.84
C PHE A 8 -43.53 23.81 -12.42
N THR A 9 -43.11 25.01 -12.79
CA THR A 9 -41.73 25.30 -13.20
C THR A 9 -40.88 25.50 -11.93
N PHE A 10 -40.09 24.50 -11.55
CA PHE A 10 -39.05 24.66 -10.52
C PHE A 10 -37.80 25.28 -11.16
N ALA A 11 -37.53 26.55 -10.85
CA ALA A 11 -36.26 27.18 -11.17
C ALA A 11 -35.22 26.75 -10.13
N ALA A 12 -34.30 25.87 -10.53
CA ALA A 12 -33.14 25.50 -9.71
C ALA A 12 -32.10 26.63 -9.75
N LEU A 13 -31.98 27.37 -8.65
CA LEU A 13 -30.89 28.31 -8.40
C LEU A 13 -29.60 27.51 -8.20
N ALA A 14 -28.76 27.46 -9.23
CA ALA A 14 -27.40 26.95 -9.13
C ALA A 14 -26.54 27.97 -8.35
N LEU A 15 -26.48 27.82 -7.03
CA LEU A 15 -25.47 28.45 -6.20
C LEU A 15 -24.13 27.77 -6.53
N GLY A 16 -23.35 28.42 -7.39
CA GLY A 16 -21.97 28.06 -7.66
C GLY A 16 -21.15 28.23 -6.39
N ALA A 17 -20.99 27.14 -5.62
CA ALA A 17 -20.00 27.08 -4.58
C ALA A 17 -18.62 27.17 -5.25
N ALA A 18 -17.96 28.31 -5.10
CA ALA A 18 -16.54 28.43 -5.40
C ALA A 18 -15.82 27.46 -4.45
N VAL A 19 -15.47 26.28 -4.96
CA VAL A 19 -14.61 25.34 -4.27
C VAL A 19 -13.26 26.03 -4.14
N THR A 20 -13.00 26.65 -3.00
CA THR A 20 -11.68 27.13 -2.64
C THR A 20 -10.79 25.91 -2.53
N THR A 21 -10.04 25.61 -3.58
CA THR A 21 -8.96 24.63 -3.49
C THR A 21 -7.99 25.12 -2.41
N PRO A 22 -7.67 24.30 -1.40
CA PRO A 22 -6.64 24.64 -0.44
C PRO A 22 -5.38 25.01 -1.21
N ALA A 23 -4.81 26.19 -0.93
CA ALA A 23 -3.50 26.54 -1.43
C ALA A 23 -2.52 25.47 -0.91
N ALA A 24 -1.89 24.73 -1.84
CA ALA A 24 -0.81 23.84 -1.51
C ALA A 24 0.25 24.68 -0.77
N THR A 25 0.35 24.45 0.54
CA THR A 25 1.37 25.10 1.34
C THR A 25 2.68 24.57 0.78
N ALA A 26 3.52 25.45 0.22
CA ALA A 26 4.83 25.06 -0.28
C ALA A 26 5.51 24.26 0.83
N ALA A 27 5.87 23.00 0.54
CA ALA A 27 6.58 22.15 1.48
C ALA A 27 7.76 22.97 2.01
N ALA A 28 7.71 23.32 3.30
CA ALA A 28 8.82 23.98 3.94
C ALA A 28 10.05 23.09 3.73
N ALA A 29 11.22 23.70 3.55
CA ALA A 29 12.48 22.98 3.45
C ALA A 29 12.72 22.24 4.78
N CYS A 30 12.20 21.02 4.88
CA CYS A 30 12.32 20.18 6.05
C CYS A 30 13.60 19.35 5.93
N THR A 31 14.25 19.08 7.07
CA THR A 31 15.47 18.27 7.08
C THR A 31 15.10 16.84 7.42
N TRP A 32 15.32 15.93 6.48
CA TRP A 32 15.08 14.51 6.73
C TRP A 32 16.13 13.95 7.70
N THR A 33 15.65 13.24 8.71
CA THR A 33 16.48 12.50 9.68
C THR A 33 16.17 11.01 9.58
N ALA A 34 17.20 10.18 9.60
CA ALA A 34 17.06 8.72 9.59
C ALA A 34 17.26 8.13 10.98
N HIS A 35 16.38 7.23 11.38
CA HIS A 35 16.43 6.47 12.61
C HIS A 35 16.45 4.98 12.30
N ARG A 36 17.37 4.25 12.94
CA ARG A 36 17.42 2.79 12.84
C ARG A 36 16.25 2.19 13.60
N ILE A 37 15.62 1.18 13.03
CA ILE A 37 14.56 0.42 13.68
C ILE A 37 15.19 -0.75 14.43
N VAL A 38 14.78 -0.93 15.68
CA VAL A 38 15.31 -1.96 16.57
C VAL A 38 14.44 -3.22 16.47
N ALA A 39 15.07 -4.37 16.32
CA ALA A 39 14.40 -5.66 16.35
C ALA A 39 13.91 -6.03 17.76
N PRO A 40 12.93 -6.94 17.91
CA PRO A 40 12.63 -7.55 19.20
C PRO A 40 13.83 -8.27 19.80
N ASP A 41 13.87 -8.41 21.13
CA ASP A 41 14.91 -9.18 21.82
C ASP A 41 15.06 -10.59 21.23
N GLY A 42 16.31 -11.00 20.99
CA GLY A 42 16.64 -12.30 20.39
C GLY A 42 16.70 -12.32 18.86
N TYR A 43 16.36 -11.21 18.20
CA TYR A 43 16.43 -11.06 16.74
C TYR A 43 17.49 -10.03 16.33
N PHE A 44 17.90 -10.06 15.05
CA PHE A 44 18.84 -9.09 14.50
C PHE A 44 18.11 -7.93 13.81
N ASP A 45 18.60 -6.70 13.99
CA ASP A 45 18.10 -5.51 13.25
C ASP A 45 18.21 -5.65 11.72
N ALA A 46 19.07 -6.54 11.25
CA ALA A 46 19.23 -6.86 9.84
C ALA A 46 18.12 -7.76 9.27
N ASP A 47 17.25 -8.30 10.14
CA ASP A 47 16.19 -9.22 9.76
C ASP A 47 14.79 -8.59 9.85
N VAL A 48 14.72 -7.28 10.16
CA VAL A 48 13.49 -6.50 10.28
C VAL A 48 13.02 -6.02 8.91
N ASP A 49 11.72 -6.16 8.66
CA ASP A 49 11.04 -5.66 7.47
C ASP A 49 9.76 -4.92 7.89
N ILE A 50 9.61 -3.64 7.50
CA ILE A 50 8.41 -2.85 7.78
C ILE A 50 7.45 -2.89 6.59
N ARG A 51 6.19 -3.22 6.87
CA ARG A 51 5.15 -3.46 5.86
C ARG A 51 3.89 -2.62 6.01
N GLY A 52 3.64 -2.06 7.19
CA GLY A 52 2.47 -1.22 7.44
C GLY A 52 2.74 -0.14 8.48
N THR A 53 1.93 0.92 8.47
CA THR A 53 1.95 2.01 9.45
C THR A 53 0.54 2.48 9.75
N ASP A 54 0.25 2.77 11.02
CA ASP A 54 -1.05 3.35 11.40
C ASP A 54 -1.13 4.85 11.11
N SER A 55 -0.06 5.47 10.57
CA SER A 55 0.04 6.92 10.34
C SER A 55 -0.16 7.77 11.60
N HIS A 56 0.06 7.19 12.79
CA HIS A 56 0.01 7.86 14.09
C HIS A 56 1.22 7.47 14.96
N GLY A 57 2.33 7.10 14.31
CA GLY A 57 3.59 6.74 14.95
C GLY A 57 3.78 5.25 15.28
N ASN A 58 2.75 4.41 15.12
CA ASN A 58 2.90 2.96 15.22
C ASN A 58 3.04 2.32 13.84
N TYR A 59 3.67 1.14 13.81
CA TYR A 59 3.92 0.43 12.57
C TYR A 59 4.07 -1.07 12.83
N SER A 60 3.95 -1.83 11.75
CA SER A 60 3.97 -3.29 11.77
C SER A 60 4.78 -3.86 10.62
N GLY A 61 5.17 -5.11 10.78
CA GLY A 61 6.01 -5.82 9.85
C GLY A 61 6.43 -7.17 10.38
N ASP A 62 7.53 -7.68 9.84
CA ASP A 62 8.03 -9.01 10.14
C ASP A 62 9.49 -8.97 10.60
N VAL A 63 9.89 -10.00 11.34
CA VAL A 63 11.29 -10.29 11.60
C VAL A 63 11.60 -11.74 11.25
N SER A 64 12.72 -11.98 10.57
CA SER A 64 13.13 -13.35 10.21
C SER A 64 13.72 -14.10 11.41
N ASP A 65 13.17 -15.27 11.72
CA ASP A 65 13.71 -16.21 12.70
C ASP A 65 14.62 -17.22 12.00
N ARG A 66 15.93 -16.94 12.02
CA ARG A 66 16.95 -17.78 11.38
C ARG A 66 17.05 -19.19 11.98
N SER A 67 16.52 -19.42 13.18
CA SER A 67 16.58 -20.73 13.84
C SER A 67 15.58 -21.73 13.27
N VAL A 68 14.48 -21.23 12.71
CA VAL A 68 13.38 -22.04 12.16
C VAL A 68 13.07 -21.70 10.70
N ASP A 69 13.81 -20.76 10.10
CA ASP A 69 13.60 -20.26 8.73
C ASP A 69 12.16 -19.75 8.50
N MET A 70 11.66 -18.96 9.46
CA MET A 70 10.28 -18.45 9.46
C MET A 70 10.20 -17.01 9.96
N GLY A 71 9.27 -16.22 9.43
CA GLY A 71 8.97 -14.88 9.96
C GLY A 71 8.18 -14.89 11.26
N LYS A 72 8.23 -13.78 12.00
CA LYS A 72 7.33 -13.44 13.11
C LYS A 72 6.76 -12.04 12.89
N VAL A 73 5.45 -11.88 13.10
CA VAL A 73 4.82 -10.55 13.10
C VAL A 73 5.30 -9.75 14.30
N VAL A 74 5.72 -8.51 14.04
CA VAL A 74 6.14 -7.55 15.05
C VAL A 74 5.30 -6.30 14.93
N LEU A 75 4.86 -5.79 16.08
CA LEU A 75 4.26 -4.46 16.21
C LEU A 75 5.24 -3.55 16.94
N TRP A 76 5.50 -2.37 16.38
CA TRP A 76 6.22 -1.30 17.06
C TRP A 76 5.23 -0.27 17.56
N THR A 77 5.15 -0.12 18.88
CA THR A 77 4.29 0.88 19.53
C THR A 77 5.18 1.88 20.24
N ASP A 78 5.07 3.17 19.90
CA ASP A 78 6.01 4.21 20.35
C ASP A 78 7.48 3.82 20.09
N GLY A 79 7.73 3.16 18.96
CA GLY A 79 9.06 2.66 18.57
C GLY A 79 9.55 1.42 19.34
N LYS A 80 8.74 0.84 20.23
CA LYS A 80 9.11 -0.37 20.98
C LYS A 80 8.57 -1.63 20.29
N PRO A 81 9.43 -2.58 19.87
CA PRO A 81 9.01 -3.81 19.23
C PRO A 81 8.32 -4.77 20.21
N ARG A 82 7.29 -5.48 19.72
CA ARG A 82 6.65 -6.59 20.43
C ARG A 82 6.08 -7.61 19.45
N ILE A 83 6.32 -8.90 19.70
CA ILE A 83 5.61 -10.00 19.05
C ILE A 83 4.31 -10.24 19.83
N PRO A 84 3.12 -10.08 19.24
CA PRO A 84 1.86 -10.32 19.97
C PRO A 84 1.66 -11.81 20.29
N ASP A 85 1.28 -12.13 21.53
CA ASP A 85 1.06 -13.53 21.96
C ASP A 85 0.05 -14.28 21.07
N ALA A 86 -0.98 -13.58 20.59
CA ALA A 86 -1.98 -14.14 19.68
C ALA A 86 -1.40 -14.59 18.32
N LEU A 87 -0.26 -14.01 17.93
CA LEU A 87 0.47 -14.30 16.68
C LEU A 87 1.73 -15.14 16.92
N ALA A 88 2.15 -15.38 18.16
CA ALA A 88 3.29 -16.24 18.47
C ALA A 88 3.20 -17.66 17.85
N PRO A 89 2.03 -18.35 17.83
CA PRO A 89 1.91 -19.67 17.22
C PRO A 89 1.74 -19.64 15.70
N PHE A 90 1.65 -18.47 15.06
CA PHE A 90 1.45 -18.37 13.62
C PHE A 90 2.63 -18.96 12.85
N VAL A 91 2.31 -19.66 11.78
CA VAL A 91 3.24 -20.35 10.90
C VAL A 91 3.22 -19.64 9.56
N TYR A 92 4.40 -19.25 9.08
CA TYR A 92 4.58 -18.44 7.88
C TYR A 92 3.74 -17.14 7.89
N PRO A 93 3.78 -16.35 8.96
CA PRO A 93 3.14 -15.05 8.92
C PRO A 93 3.83 -14.15 7.90
N HIS A 94 3.04 -13.31 7.24
CA HIS A 94 3.51 -12.22 6.41
C HIS A 94 2.55 -11.03 6.57
N VAL A 95 3.06 -9.90 7.05
CA VAL A 95 2.30 -8.65 7.11
C VAL A 95 2.20 -8.09 5.70
N ALA A 96 0.98 -7.86 5.23
CA ALA A 96 0.74 -7.22 3.96
C ALA A 96 0.56 -5.71 4.10
N ASP A 97 -0.15 -5.26 5.13
CA ASP A 97 -0.54 -3.85 5.28
C ASP A 97 -1.05 -3.53 6.69
N GLU A 98 -1.16 -2.25 7.01
CA GLU A 98 -1.79 -1.73 8.23
C GLU A 98 -2.53 -0.41 7.93
N ASN A 99 -3.73 -0.27 8.50
CA ASN A 99 -4.53 0.94 8.30
C ASN A 99 -4.45 1.93 9.46
N ALA A 100 -5.01 3.12 9.25
CA ALA A 100 -5.05 4.20 10.24
C ALA A 100 -5.71 3.85 11.60
N ALA A 101 -6.45 2.75 11.70
CA ALA A 101 -7.02 2.25 12.95
C ALA A 101 -6.09 1.31 13.73
N GLY A 102 -4.90 1.02 13.21
CA GLY A 102 -3.95 0.04 13.74
C GLY A 102 -4.43 -1.40 13.57
N THR A 103 -5.23 -1.67 12.53
CA THR A 103 -5.55 -3.04 12.12
C THR A 103 -4.52 -3.50 11.12
N VAL A 104 -3.91 -4.65 11.41
CA VAL A 104 -2.89 -5.27 10.56
C VAL A 104 -3.53 -6.36 9.72
N LEU A 105 -3.30 -6.31 8.41
CA LEU A 105 -3.65 -7.36 7.47
C LEU A 105 -2.44 -8.29 7.29
N LEU A 106 -2.66 -9.58 7.47
CA LEU A 106 -1.63 -10.59 7.27
C LEU A 106 -2.19 -11.87 6.65
N ASP A 107 -1.30 -12.66 6.07
CA ASP A 107 -1.56 -14.06 5.76
C ASP A 107 -0.60 -15.00 6.51
N GLY A 108 -0.97 -16.28 6.52
CA GLY A 108 -0.29 -17.31 7.30
C GLY A 108 -1.28 -18.34 7.82
N GLY A 109 -0.95 -19.03 8.90
CA GLY A 109 -1.92 -19.92 9.55
C GLY A 109 -1.49 -20.39 10.93
N LEU A 110 -2.42 -20.99 11.66
CA LEU A 110 -2.10 -21.72 12.88
C LEU A 110 -1.55 -23.11 12.55
N PRO A 111 -0.79 -23.73 13.47
CA PRO A 111 -0.31 -25.10 13.29
C PRO A 111 -1.49 -26.02 12.95
N SER A 112 -1.32 -26.87 11.95
CA SER A 112 -2.32 -27.83 11.49
C SER A 112 -3.61 -27.23 10.90
N THR A 113 -3.63 -25.92 10.60
CA THR A 113 -4.73 -25.28 9.85
C THR A 113 -4.31 -24.93 8.42
N THR A 114 -5.28 -24.84 7.51
CA THR A 114 -5.01 -24.29 6.17
C THR A 114 -4.64 -22.82 6.30
N ARG A 115 -3.62 -22.38 5.54
CA ARG A 115 -3.28 -20.96 5.46
C ARG A 115 -4.50 -20.14 5.04
N GLY A 116 -4.52 -18.88 5.43
CA GLY A 116 -5.58 -17.95 5.07
C GLY A 116 -5.18 -16.52 5.35
N VAL A 117 -6.13 -15.63 5.17
CA VAL A 117 -5.98 -14.20 5.39
C VAL A 117 -6.66 -13.80 6.70
N TYR A 118 -5.99 -12.95 7.48
CA TYR A 118 -6.42 -12.56 8.81
C TYR A 118 -6.30 -11.05 9.02
N LEU A 119 -7.20 -10.50 9.82
CA LEU A 119 -7.10 -9.16 10.38
C LEU A 119 -6.71 -9.29 11.86
N PHE A 120 -5.67 -8.56 12.28
CA PHE A 120 -5.29 -8.42 13.66
C PHE A 120 -5.55 -6.99 14.14
N SER A 121 -6.62 -6.80 14.90
CA SER A 121 -7.07 -5.48 15.36
C SER A 121 -6.78 -5.26 16.84
N GLY A 122 -6.47 -4.02 17.22
CA GLY A 122 -6.26 -3.63 18.63
C GLY A 122 -4.92 -4.10 19.22
N GLY A 123 -4.02 -4.65 18.40
CA GLY A 123 -2.72 -5.16 18.82
C GLY A 123 -1.81 -4.08 19.42
N HIS A 124 -1.85 -2.85 18.91
CA HIS A 124 -1.05 -1.74 19.44
C HIS A 124 -1.47 -1.30 20.86
N ARG A 125 -2.68 -1.64 21.31
CA ARG A 125 -3.25 -1.16 22.59
C ARG A 125 -3.50 -2.28 23.60
N GLY A 126 -3.20 -3.53 23.26
CA GLY A 126 -3.48 -4.67 24.13
C GLY A 126 -3.22 -6.04 23.48
N PRO A 127 -3.96 -7.08 23.90
CA PRO A 127 -3.76 -8.44 23.39
C PRO A 127 -4.16 -8.59 21.91
N GLY A 128 -4.99 -7.67 21.40
CA GLY A 128 -5.53 -7.71 20.05
C GLY A 128 -6.55 -8.81 19.83
N THR A 129 -7.12 -8.86 18.63
CA THR A 129 -8.06 -9.89 18.20
C THR A 129 -7.72 -10.30 16.79
N LEU A 130 -7.53 -11.60 16.60
CA LEU A 130 -7.25 -12.20 15.30
C LEU A 130 -8.54 -12.73 14.67
N THR A 131 -8.88 -12.26 13.48
CA THR A 131 -10.09 -12.65 12.75
C THR A 131 -9.72 -13.18 11.37
N ARG A 132 -10.05 -14.45 11.09
CA ARG A 132 -9.88 -15.04 9.75
C ARG A 132 -10.95 -14.52 8.80
N LEU A 133 -10.57 -14.12 7.60
CA LEU A 133 -11.53 -13.87 6.53
C LEU A 133 -12.07 -15.20 5.99
N PRO A 134 -13.40 -15.36 5.85
CA PRO A 134 -13.96 -16.59 5.34
C PRO A 134 -13.70 -16.74 3.84
N ASP A 135 -13.56 -17.97 3.37
CA ASP A 135 -13.41 -18.25 1.94
C ASP A 135 -14.76 -18.00 1.23
N PRO A 136 -14.80 -17.18 0.14
CA PRO A 136 -16.01 -17.04 -0.64
C PRO A 136 -16.43 -18.37 -1.29
N PRO A 137 -17.73 -18.63 -1.51
CA PRO A 137 -18.18 -19.87 -2.13
C PRO A 137 -17.52 -20.13 -3.49
N GLY A 138 -16.83 -21.26 -3.63
CA GLY A 138 -16.13 -21.64 -4.86
C GLY A 138 -14.69 -21.11 -4.97
N TYR A 139 -14.22 -20.36 -3.99
CA TYR A 139 -12.88 -19.78 -3.97
C TYR A 139 -12.13 -20.17 -2.69
N ARG A 140 -10.80 -20.04 -2.71
CA ARG A 140 -9.94 -20.17 -1.53
C ARG A 140 -9.02 -18.97 -1.44
N LEU A 141 -9.06 -18.25 -0.33
CA LEU A 141 -8.13 -17.14 -0.09
C LEU A 141 -6.71 -17.70 0.11
N GLU A 142 -5.74 -17.08 -0.54
CA GLU A 142 -4.34 -17.54 -0.54
C GLU A 142 -3.40 -16.55 0.12
N SER A 143 -3.54 -15.26 -0.20
CA SER A 143 -2.66 -14.22 0.32
C SER A 143 -3.40 -12.93 0.58
N ALA A 144 -2.92 -12.19 1.57
CA ALA A 144 -3.29 -10.79 1.76
C ALA A 144 -2.69 -9.95 0.62
N VAL A 145 -3.32 -8.82 0.31
CA VAL A 145 -2.81 -7.87 -0.71
C VAL A 145 -2.75 -6.46 -0.14
N ALA A 146 -3.89 -5.88 0.24
CA ALA A 146 -3.94 -4.50 0.72
C ALA A 146 -5.13 -4.24 1.66
N LEU A 147 -4.98 -3.25 2.55
CA LEU A 147 -5.98 -2.82 3.53
C LEU A 147 -6.07 -1.29 3.51
N ASN A 148 -7.23 -0.74 3.16
CA ASN A 148 -7.41 0.71 3.15
C ASN A 148 -7.86 1.27 4.51
N ASP A 149 -7.90 2.59 4.67
CA ASP A 149 -8.23 3.26 5.92
C ASP A 149 -9.69 3.06 6.34
N ARG A 150 -10.57 2.73 5.38
CA ARG A 150 -11.96 2.34 5.69
C ARG A 150 -12.08 0.94 6.27
N GLY A 151 -11.03 0.12 6.16
CA GLY A 151 -11.04 -1.28 6.53
C GLY A 151 -11.57 -2.21 5.44
N ASP A 152 -11.63 -1.76 4.18
CA ASP A 152 -11.84 -2.67 3.06
C ASP A 152 -10.56 -3.50 2.84
N VAL A 153 -10.71 -4.78 2.51
CA VAL A 153 -9.59 -5.71 2.32
C VAL A 153 -9.55 -6.22 0.88
N LEU A 154 -8.39 -6.10 0.25
CA LEU A 154 -8.07 -6.78 -1.00
C LEU A 154 -7.23 -8.03 -0.72
N THR A 155 -7.60 -9.14 -1.34
CA THR A 155 -6.91 -10.43 -1.20
C THR A 155 -6.74 -11.11 -2.55
N SER A 156 -5.80 -12.05 -2.61
CA SER A 156 -5.68 -13.03 -3.69
C SER A 156 -6.41 -14.30 -3.31
N ALA A 157 -7.09 -14.92 -4.27
CA ALA A 157 -7.73 -16.21 -4.10
C ALA A 157 -7.52 -17.10 -5.32
N THR A 158 -7.71 -18.41 -5.15
CA THR A 158 -7.80 -19.37 -6.24
C THR A 158 -9.25 -19.77 -6.48
N ASP A 159 -9.68 -19.73 -7.74
CA ASP A 159 -10.95 -20.33 -8.17
C ASP A 159 -10.83 -21.86 -8.12
N LEU A 160 -11.69 -22.51 -7.35
CA LEU A 160 -11.62 -23.97 -7.14
C LEU A 160 -12.10 -24.77 -8.35
N ARG A 161 -12.70 -24.14 -9.35
CA ARG A 161 -13.22 -24.82 -10.55
C ARG A 161 -12.11 -25.16 -11.54
N ASP A 162 -11.16 -24.26 -11.73
CA ASP A 162 -10.10 -24.37 -12.74
C ASP A 162 -8.70 -24.00 -12.22
N GLY A 163 -8.59 -23.54 -10.96
CA GLY A 163 -7.33 -23.30 -10.28
C GLY A 163 -6.66 -21.97 -10.60
N HIS A 164 -7.32 -21.06 -11.32
CA HIS A 164 -6.69 -19.77 -11.65
C HIS A 164 -6.84 -18.74 -10.52
N ARG A 165 -5.90 -17.79 -10.48
CA ARG A 165 -5.86 -16.71 -9.50
C ARG A 165 -6.91 -15.64 -9.82
N VAL A 166 -7.68 -15.25 -8.82
CA VAL A 166 -8.62 -14.11 -8.84
C VAL A 166 -8.30 -13.15 -7.70
N SER A 167 -8.87 -11.95 -7.74
CA SER A 167 -8.83 -11.03 -6.60
C SER A 167 -10.17 -11.00 -5.89
N VAL A 168 -10.16 -10.83 -4.57
CA VAL A 168 -11.38 -10.72 -3.76
C VAL A 168 -11.34 -9.45 -2.94
N LEU A 169 -12.36 -8.61 -3.11
CA LEU A 169 -12.54 -7.38 -2.36
C LEU A 169 -13.62 -7.57 -1.29
N TRP A 170 -13.23 -7.45 -0.03
CA TRP A 170 -14.12 -7.33 1.12
C TRP A 170 -14.34 -5.86 1.40
N SER A 171 -15.52 -5.33 1.06
CA SER A 171 -15.83 -3.94 1.40
C SER A 171 -16.73 -3.86 2.62
N VAL A 172 -16.44 -2.93 3.53
CA VAL A 172 -17.29 -2.62 4.68
C VAL A 172 -18.65 -2.04 4.27
N LEU A 173 -18.77 -1.56 3.03
CA LEU A 173 -20.01 -1.02 2.46
C LEU A 173 -20.86 -2.08 1.73
N ALA A 174 -20.36 -3.31 1.61
CA ALA A 174 -21.04 -4.41 0.92
C ALA A 174 -21.44 -5.51 1.91
N ALA A 175 -22.54 -6.21 1.61
CA ALA A 175 -23.01 -7.33 2.44
C ALA A 175 -22.11 -8.59 2.34
N GLY A 176 -21.18 -8.63 1.39
CA GLY A 176 -20.32 -9.77 1.15
C GLY A 176 -19.18 -9.47 0.18
N PRO A 177 -18.28 -10.45 -0.04
CA PRO A 177 -17.11 -10.28 -0.88
C PRO A 177 -17.49 -10.10 -2.35
N ARG A 178 -16.69 -9.31 -3.07
CA ARG A 178 -16.78 -9.17 -4.52
C ARG A 178 -15.61 -9.90 -5.16
N ILE A 179 -15.91 -10.83 -6.06
CA ILE A 179 -14.90 -11.50 -6.86
C ILE A 179 -14.57 -10.61 -8.06
N ILE A 180 -13.29 -10.31 -8.22
CA ILE A 180 -12.71 -9.60 -9.36
C ILE A 180 -11.96 -10.66 -10.17
N ASP A 181 -12.71 -11.32 -11.03
CA ASP A 181 -12.24 -12.34 -11.96
C ASP A 181 -12.00 -11.68 -13.32
N ILE A 182 -10.76 -11.24 -13.53
CA ILE A 182 -10.31 -10.63 -14.77
C ILE A 182 -9.09 -11.41 -15.22
N ARG A 183 -9.24 -12.09 -16.36
CA ARG A 183 -8.16 -12.87 -16.96
C ARG A 183 -6.90 -12.01 -17.13
N ASP A 184 -5.76 -12.59 -16.79
CA ASP A 184 -4.44 -11.98 -16.93
C ASP A 184 -4.32 -10.63 -16.17
N ARG A 185 -5.03 -10.47 -15.05
CA ARG A 185 -4.92 -9.31 -14.15
C ARG A 185 -5.03 -9.78 -12.70
N PHE A 186 -4.40 -9.06 -11.78
CA PHE A 186 -4.51 -9.33 -10.35
C PHE A 186 -4.47 -8.02 -9.57
N GLY A 187 -5.17 -7.98 -8.44
CA GLY A 187 -5.12 -6.86 -7.50
C GLY A 187 -3.73 -6.73 -6.90
N MET A 188 -3.21 -5.51 -6.92
CA MET A 188 -1.91 -5.14 -6.34
C MET A 188 -2.06 -4.23 -5.14
N ASP A 189 -3.04 -3.32 -5.16
CA ASP A 189 -3.24 -2.36 -4.09
C ASP A 189 -4.68 -1.80 -4.10
N LEU A 190 -5.07 -1.09 -3.03
CA LEU A 190 -6.44 -0.66 -2.77
C LEU A 190 -6.49 0.80 -2.26
N ASP A 191 -7.26 1.63 -2.94
CA ASP A 191 -7.50 3.01 -2.53
C ASP A 191 -8.71 3.12 -1.58
N ASP A 192 -8.78 4.23 -0.83
CA ASP A 192 -9.83 4.50 0.16
C ASP A 192 -11.22 4.67 -0.43
N ASP A 193 -11.34 4.94 -1.73
CA ASP A 193 -12.64 4.98 -2.40
C ASP A 193 -13.12 3.59 -2.89
N GLY A 194 -12.29 2.55 -2.70
CA GLY A 194 -12.56 1.17 -3.11
C GLY A 194 -12.05 0.84 -4.52
N THR A 195 -11.22 1.69 -5.10
CA THR A 195 -10.53 1.40 -6.35
C THR A 195 -9.41 0.41 -6.13
N VAL A 196 -9.40 -0.64 -6.95
CA VAL A 196 -8.34 -1.64 -6.95
C VAL A 196 -7.35 -1.31 -8.05
N LEU A 197 -6.08 -1.19 -7.69
CA LEU A 197 -4.97 -1.18 -8.65
C LEU A 197 -4.75 -2.59 -9.17
N LEU A 198 -4.83 -2.77 -10.48
CA LEU A 198 -4.61 -4.04 -11.15
C LEU A 198 -3.22 -4.09 -11.78
N GLY A 199 -2.45 -5.10 -11.39
CA GLY A 199 -1.28 -5.56 -12.14
C GLY A 199 -1.66 -6.28 -13.42
N ALA A 200 -0.69 -6.41 -14.31
CA ALA A 200 -0.79 -7.16 -15.56
C ALA A 200 0.49 -7.97 -15.79
N PRO A 201 0.43 -9.08 -16.54
CA PRO A 201 1.62 -9.81 -16.96
C PRO A 201 2.52 -8.97 -17.85
N ASP A 202 3.77 -9.43 -17.98
CA ASP A 202 4.91 -8.74 -18.57
C ASP A 202 4.57 -7.87 -19.78
N ASN A 203 5.11 -6.64 -19.75
CA ASN A 203 4.99 -5.59 -20.78
C ASN A 203 3.59 -4.98 -20.99
N GLN A 204 2.57 -5.39 -20.23
CA GLN A 204 1.28 -4.68 -20.23
C GLN A 204 1.21 -3.70 -19.07
N LEU A 205 0.72 -2.50 -19.36
CA LEU A 205 0.40 -1.56 -18.30
C LEU A 205 -0.85 -2.04 -17.55
N GLY A 206 -0.86 -1.81 -16.23
CA GLY A 206 -1.94 -2.15 -15.33
C GLY A 206 -3.24 -1.38 -15.60
N GLY A 207 -4.14 -1.38 -14.64
CA GLY A 207 -5.41 -0.67 -14.75
C GLY A 207 -6.02 -0.39 -13.39
N LEU A 208 -7.11 0.37 -13.39
CA LEU A 208 -7.92 0.62 -12.22
C LEU A 208 -9.23 -0.15 -12.36
N TRP A 209 -9.57 -0.97 -11.38
CA TRP A 209 -10.89 -1.55 -11.28
C TRP A 209 -11.75 -0.76 -10.29
N ARG A 210 -12.95 -0.38 -10.72
CA ARG A 210 -13.94 0.27 -9.85
C ARG A 210 -15.34 -0.19 -10.25
N ALA A 211 -16.05 -0.77 -9.29
CA ALA A 211 -17.45 -1.16 -9.44
C ALA A 211 -17.76 -1.98 -10.71
N GLY A 212 -16.89 -2.95 -11.04
CA GLY A 212 -17.07 -3.83 -12.21
C GLY A 212 -16.51 -3.28 -13.53
N VAL A 213 -15.96 -2.06 -13.54
CA VAL A 213 -15.36 -1.44 -14.71
C VAL A 213 -13.84 -1.42 -14.55
N VAL A 214 -13.13 -1.81 -15.62
CA VAL A 214 -11.67 -1.67 -15.73
C VAL A 214 -11.35 -0.46 -16.58
N ILE A 215 -10.52 0.44 -16.05
CA ILE A 215 -10.00 1.60 -16.75
C ILE A 215 -8.48 1.39 -16.92
N PRO A 216 -7.99 1.18 -18.15
CA PRO A 216 -6.56 0.94 -18.36
C PRO A 216 -5.75 2.17 -18.00
N LEU A 217 -4.58 1.95 -17.39
CA LEU A 217 -3.55 2.98 -17.37
C LEU A 217 -2.95 3.08 -18.78
N THR A 218 -2.58 4.28 -19.20
CA THR A 218 -2.03 4.58 -20.54
C THR A 218 -0.95 5.67 -20.47
N GLY A 219 -0.34 6.00 -21.61
CA GLY A 219 0.61 7.11 -21.75
C GLY A 219 2.07 6.76 -21.45
N GLU A 220 2.38 5.48 -21.25
CA GLU A 220 3.75 4.97 -21.15
C GLU A 220 3.85 3.67 -21.95
N ASP A 221 4.77 3.65 -22.92
CA ASP A 221 4.95 2.54 -23.86
C ASP A 221 6.02 1.55 -23.41
N ARG A 222 6.79 1.90 -22.37
CA ARG A 222 7.79 1.03 -21.77
C ARG A 222 7.16 0.06 -20.77
N PRO A 223 7.80 -1.07 -20.45
CA PRO A 223 7.41 -1.89 -19.32
C PRO A 223 7.43 -1.06 -18.03
N VAL A 224 6.36 -1.15 -17.25
CA VAL A 224 6.21 -0.41 -15.99
C VAL A 224 6.02 -1.39 -14.83
N LEU A 225 6.84 -1.23 -13.79
CA LEU A 225 6.58 -1.80 -12.48
C LEU A 225 5.65 -0.85 -11.73
N ILE A 226 4.35 -1.12 -11.77
CA ILE A 226 3.36 -0.39 -10.97
C ILE A 226 3.50 -0.86 -9.51
N ARG A 227 3.38 0.05 -8.55
CA ARG A 227 3.63 -0.25 -7.14
C ARG A 227 2.44 -0.01 -6.23
N GLN A 228 1.91 1.22 -6.21
CA GLN A 228 0.92 1.62 -5.21
C GLN A 228 -0.11 2.61 -5.80
N ILE A 229 -1.30 2.66 -5.20
CA ILE A 229 -2.32 3.67 -5.40
C ILE A 229 -2.71 4.31 -4.06
N ARG A 230 -2.79 5.63 -4.01
CA ARG A 230 -3.37 6.34 -2.87
C ARG A 230 -4.01 7.65 -3.33
N ASN A 231 -5.23 7.93 -2.87
CA ASN A 231 -5.98 9.14 -3.22
C ASN A 231 -6.03 9.40 -4.74
N GLY A 232 -6.28 8.35 -5.51
CA GLY A 232 -6.37 8.37 -6.97
C GLY A 232 -5.04 8.50 -7.72
N VAL A 233 -3.91 8.61 -7.01
CA VAL A 233 -2.58 8.67 -7.62
C VAL A 233 -1.95 7.29 -7.64
N VAL A 234 -1.58 6.80 -8.82
CA VAL A 234 -0.80 5.57 -8.96
C VAL A 234 0.67 5.93 -9.13
N VAL A 235 1.57 5.21 -8.47
CA VAL A 235 3.02 5.36 -8.67
C VAL A 235 3.64 4.08 -9.24
N GLY A 236 4.71 4.26 -10.00
CA GLY A 236 5.47 3.15 -10.54
C GLY A 236 6.72 3.57 -11.29
N THR A 237 7.40 2.57 -11.84
CA THR A 237 8.72 2.70 -12.45
C THR A 237 8.71 2.19 -13.87
N ALA A 238 8.90 3.07 -14.85
CA ALA A 238 9.09 2.68 -16.24
C ALA A 238 10.55 2.26 -16.50
N ILE A 239 10.73 1.06 -17.03
CA ILE A 239 12.04 0.45 -17.28
C ILE A 239 12.41 0.66 -18.75
N GLY A 240 13.53 1.35 -19.01
CA GLY A 240 14.07 1.50 -20.37
C GLY A 240 15.00 0.36 -20.74
N SER A 241 16.14 0.30 -20.04
CA SER A 241 17.15 -0.75 -20.14
C SER A 241 17.82 -0.86 -18.78
N TRP A 242 18.31 -2.03 -18.36
CA TRP A 242 18.98 -2.08 -17.06
C TRP A 242 20.27 -1.23 -17.07
N PRO A 243 20.49 -0.32 -16.08
CA PRO A 243 19.62 0.02 -14.95
C PRO A 243 18.74 1.28 -15.18
N ALA A 244 18.80 1.90 -16.36
CA ALA A 244 18.00 3.06 -16.75
C ALA A 244 16.47 2.85 -16.56
N SER A 245 15.91 3.69 -15.69
CA SER A 245 14.48 3.75 -15.41
C SER A 245 14.01 5.19 -15.25
N ARG A 246 12.69 5.36 -15.13
CA ARG A 246 12.06 6.64 -14.81
C ARG A 246 10.88 6.41 -13.88
N ALA A 247 10.87 7.12 -12.76
CA ALA A 247 9.75 7.15 -11.83
C ALA A 247 8.57 7.96 -12.43
N LEU A 248 7.36 7.45 -12.25
CA LEU A 248 6.12 8.01 -12.79
C LEU A 248 5.03 8.08 -11.72
N ALA A 249 4.21 9.12 -11.78
CA ALA A 249 2.94 9.25 -11.05
C ALA A 249 1.79 9.49 -12.05
N TRP A 250 0.74 8.69 -11.96
CA TRP A 250 -0.49 8.88 -12.73
C TRP A 250 -1.50 9.64 -11.87
N HIS A 251 -1.82 10.88 -12.25
CA HIS A 251 -2.89 11.68 -11.62
C HIS A 251 -4.28 11.43 -12.23
N GLY A 252 -4.32 10.44 -13.12
CA GLY A 252 -5.47 9.91 -13.79
C GLY A 252 -4.98 8.80 -14.73
N PRO A 253 -5.87 7.91 -15.19
CA PRO A 253 -5.45 6.73 -15.95
C PRO A 253 -4.65 7.04 -17.23
N ALA A 254 -4.82 8.23 -17.81
CA ALA A 254 -4.14 8.66 -19.03
C ALA A 254 -3.15 9.82 -18.83
N ASP A 255 -2.76 10.13 -17.59
CA ASP A 255 -1.90 11.27 -17.26
C ASP A 255 -0.67 10.83 -16.44
N PRO A 256 0.25 10.02 -17.02
CA PRO A 256 1.53 9.74 -16.39
C PRO A 256 2.41 10.99 -16.40
N ARG A 257 2.97 11.31 -15.25
CA ARG A 257 3.89 12.43 -15.07
C ARG A 257 5.22 11.92 -14.50
N PRO A 258 6.36 12.30 -15.09
CA PRO A 258 7.66 11.92 -14.57
C PRO A 258 7.96 12.67 -13.27
N LEU A 259 8.54 11.96 -12.31
CA LEU A 259 9.09 12.57 -11.11
C LEU A 259 10.45 13.21 -11.45
N GLU A 260 10.70 14.40 -10.91
CA GLU A 260 11.95 15.13 -11.12
C GLU A 260 13.15 14.29 -10.68
N GLN A 261 14.05 13.95 -11.61
CA GLN A 261 15.25 13.14 -11.37
C GLN A 261 14.97 11.72 -10.81
N GLY A 262 13.72 11.25 -10.87
CA GLY A 262 13.31 9.98 -10.28
C GLY A 262 13.68 8.77 -11.11
N GLY A 263 14.37 7.82 -10.47
CA GLY A 263 14.69 6.50 -10.99
C GLY A 263 13.55 5.52 -10.74
N THR A 264 13.12 5.36 -9.49
CA THR A 264 11.97 4.54 -9.10
C THR A 264 10.96 5.32 -8.24
N ALA A 265 9.70 4.87 -8.28
CA ALA A 265 8.67 5.27 -7.32
C ALA A 265 8.05 4.00 -6.73
N GLU A 266 8.10 3.87 -5.41
CA GLU A 266 7.76 2.65 -4.70
C GLU A 266 6.54 2.82 -3.81
N ALA A 267 6.36 4.00 -3.20
CA ALA A 267 5.24 4.26 -2.32
C ALA A 267 4.73 5.71 -2.43
N THR A 268 3.45 5.94 -2.10
CA THR A 268 2.75 7.23 -2.07
C THR A 268 1.74 7.29 -0.93
N ASN A 269 1.56 8.46 -0.31
CA ASN A 269 0.52 8.69 0.70
C ASN A 269 -0.64 9.57 0.16
N LYS A 270 -1.69 9.80 0.97
CA LYS A 270 -2.88 10.55 0.51
C LYS A 270 -2.61 12.04 0.23
N HIS A 271 -1.51 12.55 0.78
CA HIS A 271 -1.08 13.93 0.62
C HIS A 271 -0.16 14.14 -0.59
N GLY A 272 0.07 13.08 -1.39
CA GLY A 272 0.92 13.14 -2.59
C GLY A 272 2.41 13.14 -2.28
N LEU A 273 2.81 12.74 -1.07
CA LEU A 273 4.21 12.44 -0.78
C LEU A 273 4.55 11.09 -1.43
N ILE A 274 5.59 11.06 -2.26
CA ILE A 274 6.04 9.86 -2.98
C ILE A 274 7.48 9.57 -2.58
N ALA A 275 7.85 8.30 -2.42
CA ALA A 275 9.21 7.89 -2.14
C ALA A 275 9.67 6.75 -3.06
N GLY A 276 10.99 6.66 -3.24
CA GLY A 276 11.65 5.77 -4.18
C GLY A 276 13.12 6.14 -4.30
N SER A 277 13.75 5.91 -5.47
CA SER A 277 15.18 6.20 -5.69
C SER A 277 15.42 7.23 -6.81
N LEU A 278 16.54 7.94 -6.72
CA LEU A 278 17.00 8.87 -7.77
C LEU A 278 17.69 8.13 -8.92
N THR A 279 17.69 8.79 -10.09
CA THR A 279 18.47 8.48 -11.29
C THR A 279 18.11 7.22 -12.07
N ASN A 280 18.06 6.04 -11.44
CA ASN A 280 17.92 4.75 -12.12
C ASN A 280 17.37 3.68 -11.13
N LEU A 281 17.31 2.40 -11.52
CA LEU A 281 16.76 1.33 -10.67
C LEU A 281 17.51 1.13 -9.35
N VAL A 282 18.79 1.49 -9.31
CA VAL A 282 19.64 1.42 -8.12
C VAL A 282 20.23 2.81 -7.90
N GLY A 283 19.72 3.51 -6.89
CA GLY A 283 20.17 4.86 -6.59
C GLY A 283 19.74 5.35 -5.21
N PRO A 284 20.23 6.55 -4.82
CA PRO A 284 19.95 7.10 -3.50
C PRO A 284 18.45 7.28 -3.28
N ALA A 285 17.95 6.88 -2.10
CA ALA A 285 16.53 7.09 -1.79
C ALA A 285 16.19 8.59 -1.71
N ALA A 286 15.01 8.92 -2.18
CA ALA A 286 14.51 10.28 -2.28
C ALA A 286 13.00 10.35 -2.08
N VAL A 287 12.55 11.58 -1.91
CA VAL A 287 11.16 11.90 -1.64
C VAL A 287 10.72 13.09 -2.49
N TRP A 288 9.50 12.99 -3.00
CA TRP A 288 8.85 13.99 -3.83
C TRP A 288 7.53 14.42 -3.20
N GLN A 289 7.16 15.67 -3.43
CA GLN A 289 5.80 16.14 -3.27
C GLN A 289 5.21 16.22 -4.67
N ASP A 290 4.19 15.43 -4.94
CA ASP A 290 3.69 15.23 -6.31
C ASP A 290 4.88 14.78 -7.20
N THR A 291 5.23 15.57 -8.20
CA THR A 291 6.32 15.30 -9.14
C THR A 291 7.61 16.05 -8.81
N LYS A 292 7.61 16.88 -7.75
CA LYS A 292 8.72 17.77 -7.39
C LYS A 292 9.60 17.17 -6.32
N LEU A 293 10.91 17.14 -6.58
CA LEU A 293 11.89 16.59 -5.65
C LEU A 293 11.96 17.47 -4.40
N LEU A 294 11.69 16.88 -3.23
CA LEU A 294 11.88 17.55 -1.94
C LEU A 294 13.31 17.37 -1.42
N GLY A 295 13.90 16.19 -1.63
CA GLY A 295 15.24 15.92 -1.17
C GLY A 295 15.62 14.44 -1.20
N ARG A 296 16.83 14.18 -0.72
CA ARG A 296 17.34 12.82 -0.49
C ARG A 296 17.01 12.38 0.93
N LEU A 297 16.69 11.11 1.09
CA LEU A 297 16.59 10.48 2.40
C LEU A 297 18.00 10.07 2.84
N PRO A 298 18.48 10.51 4.02
CA PRO A 298 19.84 10.20 4.45
C PRO A 298 20.00 8.72 4.84
N PHE A 299 21.20 8.19 4.61
CA PHE A 299 21.61 6.84 5.01
C PHE A 299 22.82 6.93 5.94
N PRO A 300 22.68 6.58 7.23
CA PRO A 300 23.78 6.69 8.19
C PRO A 300 25.01 5.86 7.82
N ASP A 301 24.81 4.70 7.18
CA ASP A 301 25.86 3.72 6.89
C ASP A 301 26.22 3.63 5.40
N GLY A 302 25.64 4.51 4.57
CA GLY A 302 25.66 4.38 3.11
C GLY A 302 24.80 3.21 2.60
N GLY A 303 24.76 3.05 1.28
CA GLY A 303 23.94 2.04 0.60
C GLY A 303 22.65 2.59 -0.01
N ASP A 304 21.80 1.66 -0.44
CA ASP A 304 20.49 1.92 -1.05
C ASP A 304 19.40 1.25 -0.20
N ALA A 305 18.23 1.88 -0.10
CA ALA A 305 17.02 1.23 0.40
C ALA A 305 16.05 1.00 -0.75
N ASP A 306 15.35 -0.11 -0.65
CA ASP A 306 14.02 -0.20 -1.21
C ASP A 306 13.09 0.51 -0.21
N VAL A 307 12.35 1.52 -0.67
CA VAL A 307 11.40 2.25 0.18
C VAL A 307 10.04 1.59 0.04
N PHE A 308 9.36 1.29 1.15
CA PHE A 308 8.19 0.41 1.11
C PHE A 308 6.91 1.04 1.65
N VAL A 309 7.01 1.90 2.66
CA VAL A 309 5.81 2.36 3.39
C VAL A 309 5.91 3.85 3.65
N ILE A 310 4.82 4.58 3.38
CA ILE A 310 4.69 6.00 3.72
C ILE A 310 3.39 6.18 4.49
N GLY A 311 3.49 6.71 5.70
CA GLY A 311 2.33 7.12 6.48
C GLY A 311 1.74 8.43 5.98
N ASP A 312 0.46 8.63 6.25
CA ASP A 312 -0.21 9.91 6.02
C ASP A 312 0.28 11.00 6.99
N ASP A 313 1.00 10.63 8.06
CA ASP A 313 1.77 11.54 8.92
C ASP A 313 3.11 12.00 8.31
N GLY A 314 3.43 11.54 7.10
CA GLY A 314 4.66 11.88 6.39
C GLY A 314 5.89 11.10 6.85
N VAL A 315 5.74 10.13 7.76
CA VAL A 315 6.82 9.21 8.14
C VAL A 315 7.03 8.19 7.01
N ILE A 316 8.30 7.96 6.66
CA ILE A 316 8.68 7.01 5.61
C ILE A 316 9.46 5.86 6.25
N PHE A 317 9.18 4.64 5.81
CA PHE A 317 9.92 3.44 6.18
C PHE A 317 10.48 2.76 4.93
N GLY A 318 11.66 2.18 5.07
CA GLY A 318 12.32 1.46 4.00
C GLY A 318 13.28 0.43 4.57
N ASN A 319 13.54 -0.60 3.76
CA ASN A 319 14.47 -1.64 4.13
C ASN A 319 15.73 -1.55 3.26
N THR A 320 16.88 -1.81 3.87
CA THR A 320 18.19 -1.77 3.23
C THR A 320 18.71 -3.20 3.09
N SER A 321 19.54 -3.41 2.06
CA SER A 321 20.22 -4.70 1.85
C SER A 321 21.39 -4.94 2.82
N ASN A 322 21.71 -3.95 3.67
CA ASN A 322 22.82 -3.98 4.63
C ASN A 322 22.31 -3.93 6.08
N ALA A 323 23.17 -4.17 7.06
CA ALA A 323 22.82 -4.01 8.46
C ALA A 323 23.07 -2.55 8.92
N PRO A 324 22.11 -1.87 9.58
CA PRO A 324 20.75 -2.34 9.91
C PRO A 324 19.79 -2.33 8.70
N ALA A 325 18.86 -3.28 8.69
CA ALA A 325 18.03 -3.52 7.50
C ALA A 325 16.78 -2.65 7.44
N ALA A 326 16.36 -1.95 8.50
CA ALA A 326 15.17 -1.09 8.42
C ALA A 326 15.43 0.31 8.99
N LEU A 327 14.94 1.31 8.26
CA LEU A 327 15.07 2.73 8.60
C LEU A 327 13.70 3.39 8.65
N ARG A 328 13.59 4.36 9.57
CA ARG A 328 12.47 5.30 9.69
C ARG A 328 12.99 6.69 9.38
N TRP A 329 12.40 7.38 8.43
CA TRP A 329 12.67 8.78 8.14
C TRP A 329 11.55 9.68 8.62
N THR A 330 11.94 10.78 9.27
CA THR A 330 11.05 11.87 9.68
C THR A 330 11.58 13.18 9.16
N CYS A 331 10.69 14.16 8.95
CA CYS A 331 11.09 15.51 8.58
C CYS A 331 10.82 16.48 9.74
N ASP A 332 11.86 17.21 10.13
CA ASP A 332 11.82 18.28 11.13
C ASP A 332 11.88 19.68 10.49
#